data_AF-A0A966SDI7-F1
#
_entry.id   AF-A0A966SDI7-F1
#
_cell.length_a   1.000
_cell.length_b   1.000
_cell.length_c   1.000
_cell.angle_alpha   90.00
_cell.angle_beta   90.00
_cell.angle_gamma   90.00
#
_symmetry.space_group_name_H-M   'P 1'
#
loop_
_entity.id
_entity.type
_entity.pdbx_description
1 polymer ?
#
loop_
_entity_poly.entity_id
_entity_poly.type
_entity_poly.pdbx_seq_one_letter_code
_entity_poly.pdbx_strand_id
1 'polypeptide(L)'
;PANSARRRSTQTALHRMVTRLCQMLAPMLAFTADEAWEFIPGKPTPSVHLSEWEAARFTRSEAEETEWGKLFETRKHILGELEKARQDKTIGKSLDAKVSWIGFSENGAEVERAQENELKELLNVSQFIIEGVARQQDSPVWTAAVKKADGQKCERCWHWETDVGTNTEHPTLCSRCVEAATALSHA
;
A
#
# COMPACT_ATOMS: atom_id res chain seq x y z
N PRO A 1 -11.48 9.01 5.21
CA PRO A 1 -12.05 9.72 6.39
C PRO A 1 -11.34 9.31 7.69
N ALA A 2 -11.34 10.14 8.73
CA ALA A 2 -10.62 9.88 9.99
C ALA A 2 -11.07 8.59 10.71
N ASN A 3 -12.38 8.29 10.65
CA ASN A 3 -12.99 7.12 11.29
C ASN A 3 -13.32 5.97 10.32
N SER A 4 -12.78 5.98 9.09
CA SER A 4 -13.05 4.90 8.13
C SER A 4 -12.55 3.54 8.65
N ALA A 5 -13.31 2.47 8.41
CA ALA A 5 -12.96 1.10 8.79
C ALA A 5 -11.57 0.71 8.29
N ARG A 6 -11.23 1.07 7.04
CA ARG A 6 -9.91 0.84 6.44
C ARG A 6 -8.78 1.44 7.29
N ARG A 7 -8.87 2.73 7.66
CA ARG A 7 -7.89 3.38 8.53
C ARG A 7 -7.79 2.72 9.90
N ARG A 8 -8.92 2.37 10.52
CA ARG A 8 -8.94 1.71 11.84
C ARG A 8 -8.31 0.31 11.79
N SER A 9 -8.52 -0.44 10.71
CA SER A 9 -7.84 -1.71 10.46
C SER A 9 -6.32 -1.55 10.41
N THR A 10 -5.81 -0.60 9.61
CA THR A 10 -4.37 -0.29 9.55
C THR A 10 -3.80 0.16 10.90
N GLN A 11 -4.50 1.03 11.62
CA GLN A 11 -4.07 1.47 12.95
C GLN A 11 -4.01 0.32 13.96
N THR A 12 -4.92 -0.65 13.86
CA THR A 12 -4.93 -1.83 14.73
C THR A 12 -3.70 -2.70 14.47
N ALA A 13 -3.37 -2.93 13.20
CA ALA A 13 -2.16 -3.65 12.82
C ALA A 13 -0.90 -2.91 13.30
N LEU A 14 -0.79 -1.60 13.04
CA LEU A 14 0.36 -0.79 13.47
C LEU A 14 0.51 -0.73 15.00
N HIS A 15 -0.60 -0.59 15.73
CA HIS A 15 -0.60 -0.58 17.20
C HIS A 15 -0.08 -1.91 17.78
N ARG A 16 -0.55 -3.04 17.23
CA ARG A 16 -0.04 -4.37 17.60
C ARG A 16 1.45 -4.50 17.27
N MET A 17 1.87 -4.07 16.08
CA MET A 17 3.27 -4.13 15.65
C MET A 17 4.18 -3.31 16.57
N VAL A 18 3.87 -2.04 16.82
CA VAL A 18 4.73 -1.17 17.66
C VAL A 18 4.81 -1.68 19.10
N THR A 19 3.69 -2.15 19.66
CA THR A 19 3.65 -2.74 21.01
C THR A 19 4.55 -3.96 21.09
N ARG A 20 4.37 -4.93 20.20
CA ARG A 20 5.17 -6.16 20.23
C ARG A 20 6.63 -5.91 19.88
N LEU A 21 6.93 -4.98 18.98
CA LEU A 21 8.31 -4.64 18.62
C LEU A 21 9.06 -4.03 19.81
N CYS A 22 8.43 -3.13 20.57
CA CYS A 22 9.05 -2.58 21.79
C CYS A 22 9.34 -3.70 22.81
N GLN A 23 8.40 -4.60 23.04
CA GLN A 23 8.59 -5.75 23.94
C GLN A 23 9.73 -6.67 23.49
N MET A 24 9.79 -7.00 22.19
CA MET A 24 10.84 -7.88 21.64
C MET A 24 12.22 -7.24 21.70
N LEU A 25 12.30 -5.93 21.50
CA LEU A 25 13.57 -5.20 21.47
C LEU A 25 14.04 -4.74 22.86
N ALA A 26 13.16 -4.70 23.87
CA ALA A 26 13.49 -4.24 25.22
C ALA A 26 14.74 -4.91 25.85
N PRO A 27 15.00 -6.22 25.67
CA PRO A 27 16.21 -6.85 26.20
C PRO A 27 17.52 -6.37 25.54
N MET A 28 17.46 -5.82 24.32
CA MET A 28 18.63 -5.37 23.56
C MET A 28 18.77 -3.84 23.52
N LEU A 29 17.64 -3.13 23.46
CA LEU A 29 17.55 -1.68 23.31
C LEU A 29 16.79 -1.07 24.49
N ALA A 30 17.28 -1.31 25.71
CA ALA A 30 16.52 -1.07 26.93
C ALA A 30 15.96 0.36 27.06
N PHE A 31 16.76 1.38 26.77
CA PHE A 31 16.33 2.78 26.85
C PHE A 31 15.41 3.16 25.69
N THR A 32 15.79 2.84 24.45
CA THR A 32 15.01 3.20 23.25
C THR A 32 13.65 2.52 23.22
N ALA A 33 13.57 1.25 23.63
CA ALA A 33 12.31 0.52 23.71
C ALA A 33 11.39 1.10 24.80
N ASP A 34 11.94 1.51 25.95
CA ASP A 34 11.16 2.11 27.04
C ASP A 34 10.69 3.53 26.71
N GLU A 35 11.55 4.34 26.09
CA GLU A 35 11.17 5.68 25.58
C GLU A 35 10.07 5.56 24.52
N ALA A 36 10.21 4.65 23.54
CA ALA A 36 9.18 4.42 22.53
C ALA A 36 7.86 3.92 23.16
N TRP A 37 7.95 3.09 24.20
CA TRP A 37 6.81 2.57 24.94
C TRP A 37 5.97 3.68 25.56
N GLU A 38 6.58 4.76 26.04
CA GLU A 38 5.87 5.91 26.63
C GLU A 38 4.81 6.50 25.67
N PHE A 39 5.06 6.45 24.37
CA PHE A 39 4.18 7.01 23.34
C PHE A 39 3.11 6.04 22.83
N ILE A 40 3.10 4.78 23.29
CA ILE A 40 2.09 3.80 22.85
C ILE A 40 0.75 4.08 23.55
N PRO A 41 -0.32 4.39 22.79
CA PRO A 41 -1.63 4.63 23.38
C PRO A 41 -2.19 3.36 24.02
N GLY A 42 -2.74 3.46 25.23
CA GLY A 42 -3.38 2.33 25.93
C GLY A 42 -2.41 1.24 26.38
N LYS A 43 -1.10 1.56 26.56
CA LYS A 43 -0.11 0.62 27.09
C LYS A 43 -0.52 0.09 28.48
N PRO A 44 -0.38 -1.22 28.75
CA PRO A 44 -0.86 -1.84 29.99
C PRO A 44 0.02 -1.54 31.20
N THR A 45 1.30 -1.23 30.98
CA THR A 45 2.32 -1.02 32.02
C THR A 45 3.04 0.31 31.79
N PRO A 46 3.59 0.94 32.85
CA PRO A 46 4.30 2.22 32.71
C PRO A 46 5.64 2.07 31.99
N SER A 47 6.29 0.90 32.10
CA SER A 47 7.54 0.57 31.42
C SER A 47 7.37 -0.73 30.61
N VAL A 48 8.07 -0.83 29.49
CA VAL A 48 8.11 -2.05 28.68
C VAL A 48 8.76 -3.20 29.44
N HIS A 49 9.69 -2.91 30.34
CA HIS A 49 10.40 -3.89 31.17
C HIS A 49 9.52 -4.54 32.24
N LEU A 50 8.34 -3.96 32.48
CA LEU A 50 7.30 -4.51 33.35
C LEU A 50 6.20 -5.24 32.55
N SER A 51 6.32 -5.29 31.22
CA SER A 51 5.34 -5.94 30.35
C SER A 51 5.75 -7.36 30.01
N GLU A 52 4.76 -8.23 29.83
CA GLU A 52 4.99 -9.59 29.38
C GLU A 52 4.90 -9.66 27.85
N TRP A 53 5.89 -10.31 27.24
CA TRP A 53 5.84 -10.64 25.83
C TRP A 53 5.21 -12.01 25.65
N GLU A 54 4.08 -12.04 24.94
CA GLU A 54 3.44 -13.27 24.51
C GLU A 54 3.53 -13.37 23.00
N ALA A 55 4.05 -14.50 22.52
CA ALA A 55 4.07 -14.81 21.11
C ALA A 55 2.62 -14.90 20.60
N ALA A 56 2.21 -13.92 19.79
CA ALA A 56 0.93 -14.01 19.09
C ALA A 56 0.98 -15.18 18.11
N ARG A 57 -0.02 -16.06 18.16
CA ARG A 57 -0.23 -17.08 17.13
C ARG A 57 -1.00 -16.43 15.99
N PHE A 58 -0.27 -15.95 15.00
CA PHE A 58 -0.83 -15.54 13.72
C PHE A 58 -0.60 -16.67 12.72
N THR A 59 -1.68 -17.31 12.28
CA THR A 59 -1.64 -18.34 11.25
C THR A 59 -2.28 -17.79 9.98
N ARG A 60 -1.49 -17.75 8.91
CA ARG A 60 -2.00 -17.51 7.55
C ARG A 60 -2.44 -18.85 6.97
N SER A 61 -3.47 -18.84 6.15
CA SER A 61 -3.79 -20.02 5.35
C SER A 61 -2.75 -20.20 4.24
N GLU A 62 -2.55 -21.42 3.75
CA GLU A 62 -1.68 -21.68 2.60
C GLU A 62 -2.12 -20.90 1.35
N ALA A 63 -3.43 -20.71 1.20
CA ALA A 63 -4.02 -19.91 0.13
C ALA A 63 -3.59 -18.44 0.22
N GLU A 64 -3.69 -17.84 1.41
CA GLU A 64 -3.26 -16.45 1.65
C GLU A 64 -1.76 -16.28 1.44
N GLU A 65 -0.94 -17.23 1.90
CA GLU A 65 0.50 -17.18 1.68
C GLU A 65 0.86 -17.27 0.20
N THR A 66 0.17 -18.14 -0.55
CA THR A 66 0.34 -18.26 -2.00
C THR A 66 -0.07 -16.98 -2.73
N GLU A 67 -1.19 -16.37 -2.33
CA GLU A 67 -1.68 -15.12 -2.92
C GLU A 67 -0.68 -13.97 -2.70
N TRP A 68 -0.23 -13.77 -1.46
CA TRP A 68 0.79 -12.75 -1.16
C TRP A 68 2.11 -13.03 -1.88
N GLY A 69 2.52 -14.29 -2.02
CA GLY A 69 3.69 -14.68 -2.81
C GLY A 69 3.58 -14.20 -4.27
N LYS A 70 2.43 -14.42 -4.91
CA LYS A 70 2.17 -13.94 -6.28
C LYS A 70 2.21 -12.42 -6.39
N LEU A 71 1.61 -11.71 -5.42
CA LEU A 71 1.64 -10.24 -5.37
C LEU A 71 3.07 -9.71 -5.23
N PHE A 72 3.89 -10.31 -4.37
CA PHE A 72 5.28 -9.87 -4.17
C PHE A 72 6.18 -10.18 -5.37
N GLU A 73 6.03 -11.32 -6.04
CA GLU A 73 6.77 -11.61 -7.28
C GLU A 73 6.37 -10.64 -8.40
N THR A 74 5.07 -10.40 -8.57
CA THR A 74 4.56 -9.40 -9.53
C THR A 74 5.14 -8.02 -9.24
N ARG A 75 5.10 -7.59 -7.97
CA ARG A 75 5.67 -6.32 -7.50
C ARG A 75 7.15 -6.20 -7.84
N LYS A 76 7.94 -7.25 -7.61
CA LYS A 76 9.38 -7.28 -7.87
C LYS A 76 9.69 -7.02 -9.35
N HIS A 77 8.95 -7.63 -10.27
CA HIS A 77 9.11 -7.39 -11.70
C HIS A 77 8.79 -5.93 -12.09
N ILE A 78 7.67 -5.42 -11.61
CA ILE A 78 7.21 -4.05 -11.95
C ILE A 78 8.14 -2.99 -11.36
N LEU A 79 8.70 -3.21 -10.17
CA LEU A 79 9.69 -2.30 -9.57
C LEU A 79 10.93 -2.13 -10.45
N GLY A 80 11.34 -3.17 -11.18
CA GLY A 80 12.42 -3.07 -12.17
C GLY A 80 12.10 -2.12 -13.31
N GLU A 81 10.89 -2.20 -13.87
CA GLU A 81 10.45 -1.29 -14.94
C GLU A 81 10.21 0.14 -14.45
N LEU A 82 9.71 0.31 -13.22
CA LEU A 82 9.60 1.63 -12.59
C LEU A 82 10.97 2.29 -12.42
N GLU A 83 12.00 1.52 -12.07
CA GLU A 83 13.35 2.06 -11.92
C GLU A 83 13.97 2.45 -13.26
N LYS A 84 13.80 1.64 -14.32
CA LYS A 84 14.18 2.02 -15.69
C LYS A 84 13.52 3.34 -16.11
N ALA A 85 12.22 3.48 -15.87
CA ALA A 85 11.49 4.69 -16.20
C ALA A 85 11.97 5.93 -15.42
N ARG A 86 12.50 5.77 -14.19
CA ARG A 86 13.18 6.85 -13.44
C ARG A 86 14.52 7.21 -14.05
N GLN A 87 15.32 6.22 -14.43
CA GLN A 87 16.63 6.43 -15.08
C GLN A 87 16.47 7.17 -16.42
N ASP A 88 15.44 6.81 -17.18
CA ASP A 88 15.05 7.44 -18.43
C ASP A 88 14.31 8.79 -18.24
N LYS A 89 14.15 9.25 -16.99
CA LYS A 89 13.48 10.51 -16.60
C LYS A 89 12.03 10.61 -17.06
N THR A 90 11.38 9.49 -17.35
CA THR A 90 9.95 9.43 -17.72
C THR A 90 9.07 9.75 -16.51
N ILE A 91 9.47 9.26 -15.33
CA ILE A 91 8.82 9.53 -14.04
C ILE A 91 9.86 9.97 -13.00
N GLY A 92 9.45 10.76 -12.00
CA GLY A 92 10.30 11.09 -10.86
C GLY A 92 10.00 10.21 -9.65
N LYS A 93 8.74 10.21 -9.22
CA LYS A 93 8.22 9.39 -8.11
C LYS A 93 7.33 8.27 -8.65
N SER A 94 7.16 7.18 -7.90
CA SER A 94 6.22 6.12 -8.29
C SER A 94 4.79 6.64 -8.50
N LEU A 95 4.36 7.63 -7.71
CA LEU A 95 3.07 8.28 -7.89
C LEU A 95 2.94 9.00 -9.24
N ASP A 96 4.02 9.34 -9.92
CA ASP A 96 3.93 9.93 -11.28
C ASP A 96 3.62 8.87 -12.34
N ALA A 97 3.53 7.58 -11.97
CA ALA A 97 3.42 6.48 -12.91
C ALA A 97 1.99 5.96 -13.11
N LYS A 98 1.72 5.61 -14.37
CA LYS A 98 0.72 4.65 -14.81
C LYS A 98 1.44 3.39 -15.27
N VAL A 99 1.04 2.26 -14.71
CA VAL A 99 1.59 0.95 -15.08
C VAL A 99 0.52 0.15 -15.81
N SER A 100 0.82 -0.24 -17.04
CA SER A 100 0.07 -1.25 -17.78
C SER A 100 0.78 -2.59 -17.63
N TRP A 101 0.07 -3.59 -17.10
CA TRP A 101 0.61 -4.90 -16.79
C TRP A 101 -0.06 -5.98 -17.65
N ILE A 102 0.78 -6.83 -18.24
CA ILE A 102 0.38 -8.11 -18.82
C ILE A 102 1.03 -9.20 -17.97
N GLY A 103 0.20 -9.83 -17.15
CA GLY A 103 0.61 -10.85 -16.20
C GLY A 103 0.47 -12.27 -16.74
N PHE A 104 0.80 -13.25 -15.90
CA PHE A 104 0.40 -14.64 -16.08
C PHE A 104 -0.76 -14.95 -15.14
N SER A 105 -1.74 -15.70 -15.62
CA SER A 105 -2.82 -16.21 -14.78
C SER A 105 -3.34 -17.54 -15.27
N GLU A 106 -3.46 -18.47 -14.31
CA GLU A 106 -4.17 -19.75 -14.49
C GLU A 106 -5.69 -19.57 -14.40
N ASN A 107 -6.14 -18.52 -13.70
CA ASN A 107 -7.55 -18.26 -13.39
C ASN A 107 -8.21 -17.29 -14.39
N GLY A 108 -7.42 -16.66 -15.27
CA GLY A 108 -7.90 -15.74 -16.30
C GLY A 108 -7.85 -14.27 -15.88
N ALA A 109 -7.95 -13.37 -16.87
CA ALA A 109 -7.73 -11.94 -16.68
C ALA A 109 -8.72 -11.27 -15.70
N GLU A 110 -9.95 -11.75 -15.63
CA GLU A 110 -10.98 -11.15 -14.76
C GLU A 110 -10.65 -11.33 -13.28
N VAL A 111 -10.10 -12.49 -12.91
CA VAL A 111 -9.69 -12.78 -11.53
C VAL A 111 -8.49 -11.91 -11.15
N GLU A 112 -7.52 -11.76 -12.04
CA GLU A 112 -6.36 -10.89 -11.77
C GLU A 112 -6.75 -9.41 -11.66
N ARG A 113 -7.71 -8.95 -12.48
CA ARG A 113 -8.21 -7.55 -12.42
C ARG A 113 -8.80 -7.18 -11.06
N ALA A 114 -9.28 -8.16 -10.30
CA ALA A 114 -9.73 -7.92 -8.93
C ALA A 114 -8.61 -7.40 -8.01
N GLN A 115 -7.33 -7.67 -8.34
CA GLN A 115 -6.16 -7.26 -7.56
C GLN A 115 -5.54 -5.93 -8.02
N GLU A 116 -6.13 -5.23 -9.00
CA GLU A 116 -5.58 -3.98 -9.54
C GLU A 116 -5.37 -2.90 -8.47
N ASN A 117 -6.32 -2.80 -7.54
CA ASN A 117 -6.26 -1.80 -6.47
C ASN A 117 -5.17 -2.15 -5.45
N GLU A 118 -5.06 -3.41 -5.05
CA GLU A 118 -4.04 -3.95 -4.16
C GLU A 118 -2.65 -3.72 -4.75
N LEU A 119 -2.47 -4.00 -6.05
CA LEU A 119 -1.20 -3.76 -6.75
C LEU A 119 -0.90 -2.26 -6.91
N LYS A 120 -1.89 -1.43 -7.26
CA LYS A 120 -1.74 0.04 -7.29
C LYS A 120 -1.19 0.55 -5.96
N GLU A 121 -1.72 0.07 -4.84
CA GLU A 121 -1.31 0.46 -3.49
C GLU A 121 0.06 -0.12 -3.11
N LEU A 122 0.30 -1.41 -3.38
CA LEU A 122 1.54 -2.11 -3.05
C LEU A 122 2.76 -1.57 -3.83
N LEU A 123 2.52 -1.06 -5.04
CA LEU A 123 3.50 -0.39 -5.90
C LEU A 123 3.62 1.11 -5.61
N ASN A 124 2.63 1.68 -4.92
CA ASN A 124 2.52 3.12 -4.65
C ASN A 124 2.54 3.97 -5.93
N VAL A 125 1.72 3.59 -6.91
CA VAL A 125 1.56 4.27 -8.20
C VAL A 125 0.20 4.96 -8.29
N SER A 126 0.03 5.89 -9.24
CA SER A 126 -1.27 6.56 -9.42
C SER A 126 -2.26 5.73 -10.18
N GLN A 127 -1.81 4.95 -11.14
CA GLN A 127 -2.68 4.13 -11.98
C GLN A 127 -2.01 2.78 -12.25
N PHE A 128 -2.81 1.72 -12.16
CA PHE A 128 -2.40 0.36 -12.45
C PHE A 128 -3.52 -0.31 -13.24
N ILE A 129 -3.21 -0.93 -14.36
CA ILE A 129 -4.19 -1.56 -15.24
C ILE A 129 -3.64 -2.91 -15.68
N ILE A 130 -4.45 -3.96 -15.57
CA ILE A 130 -4.16 -5.28 -16.13
C ILE A 130 -4.79 -5.37 -17.51
N GLU A 131 -3.96 -5.15 -18.54
CA GLU A 131 -4.39 -5.16 -19.94
C GLU A 131 -4.72 -6.58 -20.42
N GLY A 132 -4.05 -7.59 -19.86
CA GLY A 132 -4.33 -8.98 -20.17
C GLY A 132 -3.52 -9.95 -19.33
N VAL A 133 -3.76 -11.24 -19.59
CA VAL A 133 -2.97 -12.33 -19.02
C VAL A 133 -2.52 -13.28 -20.13
N ALA A 134 -1.27 -13.73 -20.06
CA ALA A 134 -0.80 -14.82 -20.88
C ALA A 134 -1.27 -16.17 -20.28
N ARG A 135 -1.83 -17.05 -21.11
CA ARG A 135 -2.07 -18.48 -20.81
C ARG A 135 -0.95 -19.28 -21.48
N GLN A 136 -0.24 -20.13 -20.76
CA GLN A 136 1.03 -20.67 -21.24
C GLN A 136 0.87 -21.68 -22.39
N GLN A 137 1.82 -21.61 -23.34
CA GLN A 137 2.48 -22.82 -23.84
C GLN A 137 4.02 -22.71 -23.88
N ASP A 138 4.65 -21.53 -24.02
CA ASP A 138 6.12 -21.41 -23.93
C ASP A 138 6.56 -20.08 -23.30
N SER A 139 7.13 -20.15 -22.08
CA SER A 139 7.71 -19.07 -21.26
C SER A 139 6.74 -17.98 -20.72
N PRO A 140 6.79 -17.65 -19.41
CA PRO A 140 6.01 -16.55 -18.86
C PRO A 140 6.58 -15.21 -19.32
N VAL A 141 5.97 -14.60 -20.34
CA VAL A 141 6.31 -13.24 -20.77
C VAL A 141 5.51 -12.26 -19.93
N TRP A 142 6.14 -11.76 -18.86
CA TRP A 142 5.64 -10.63 -18.10
C TRP A 142 5.99 -9.33 -18.82
N THR A 143 5.03 -8.43 -18.99
CA THR A 143 5.33 -7.10 -19.56
C THR A 143 4.73 -6.03 -18.66
N ALA A 144 5.58 -5.15 -18.16
CA ALA A 144 5.17 -3.90 -17.53
C ALA A 144 5.56 -2.74 -18.45
N ALA A 145 4.58 -1.95 -18.87
CA ALA A 145 4.82 -0.67 -19.53
C ALA A 145 4.56 0.46 -18.54
N VAL A 146 5.57 1.29 -18.30
CA VAL A 146 5.48 2.44 -17.40
C VAL A 146 5.38 3.71 -18.22
N LYS A 147 4.36 4.51 -17.92
CA LYS A 147 4.16 5.85 -18.50
C LYS A 147 3.90 6.84 -17.39
N LYS A 148 3.91 8.12 -17.73
CA LYS A 148 3.40 9.16 -16.83
C LYS A 148 1.90 8.96 -16.61
N ALA A 149 1.45 9.13 -15.37
CA ALA A 149 0.05 9.02 -15.00
C ALA A 149 -0.81 10.10 -15.65
N ASP A 150 -2.05 9.74 -15.97
CA ASP A 150 -3.00 10.64 -16.59
C ASP A 150 -3.60 11.63 -15.58
N GLY A 151 -4.18 12.73 -16.08
CA GLY A 151 -4.88 13.71 -15.27
C GLY A 151 -3.96 14.73 -14.61
N GLN A 152 -4.32 15.16 -13.40
CA GLN A 152 -3.58 16.17 -12.64
C GLN A 152 -3.23 15.65 -11.25
N LYS A 153 -2.13 16.18 -10.70
CA LYS A 153 -1.69 15.84 -9.35
C LYS A 153 -2.63 16.45 -8.30
N CYS A 154 -3.24 15.60 -7.48
CA CYS A 154 -3.99 16.02 -6.30
C CYS A 154 -3.03 16.56 -5.23
N GLU A 155 -3.28 17.77 -4.72
CA GLU A 155 -2.36 18.42 -3.77
C GLU A 155 -2.36 17.77 -2.38
N ARG A 156 -3.41 17.03 -2.03
CA ARG A 156 -3.53 16.36 -0.72
C ARG A 156 -2.91 14.97 -0.67
N CYS A 157 -3.23 14.10 -1.62
CA CYS A 157 -2.73 12.72 -1.62
C CYS A 157 -1.59 12.47 -2.62
N TRP A 158 -1.27 13.45 -3.46
CA TRP A 158 -0.21 13.40 -4.48
C TRP A 158 -0.38 12.35 -5.59
N HIS A 159 -1.49 11.61 -5.59
CA HIS A 159 -1.88 10.82 -6.75
C HIS A 159 -2.26 11.73 -7.91
N TRP A 160 -1.93 11.28 -9.12
CA TRP A 160 -2.43 11.82 -10.36
C TRP A 160 -3.77 11.16 -10.66
N GLU A 161 -4.81 11.97 -10.71
CA GLU A 161 -6.18 11.50 -10.92
C GLU A 161 -6.84 12.34 -12.02
N THR A 162 -7.76 11.74 -12.76
CA THR A 162 -8.44 12.37 -13.89
C THR A 162 -9.63 13.24 -13.48
N ASP A 163 -10.01 13.20 -12.20
CA ASP A 163 -11.15 13.89 -11.62
C ASP A 163 -10.76 15.13 -10.80
N VAL A 164 -9.47 15.48 -10.72
CA VAL A 164 -9.01 16.74 -10.11
C VAL A 164 -9.60 17.91 -10.91
N GLY A 165 -10.17 18.89 -10.19
CA GLY A 165 -10.83 20.05 -10.78
C GLY A 165 -12.34 19.88 -11.02
N THR A 166 -12.91 18.71 -10.76
CA THR A 166 -14.36 18.46 -10.89
C THR A 166 -15.18 19.12 -9.78
N ASN A 167 -14.60 19.33 -8.60
CA ASN A 167 -15.24 20.04 -7.48
C ASN A 167 -14.81 21.52 -7.45
N THR A 168 -15.77 22.44 -7.52
CA THR A 168 -15.49 23.88 -7.58
C THR A 168 -14.98 24.47 -6.26
N GLU A 169 -15.35 23.90 -5.11
CA GLU A 169 -14.87 24.34 -3.79
C GLU A 169 -13.44 23.84 -3.50
N HIS A 170 -13.06 22.72 -4.12
CA HIS A 170 -11.78 22.06 -3.96
C HIS A 170 -11.14 21.71 -5.32
N PRO A 171 -10.76 22.71 -6.13
CA PRO A 171 -10.34 22.51 -7.52
C PRO A 171 -9.00 21.76 -7.66
N THR A 172 -8.17 21.69 -6.60
CA THR A 172 -6.87 21.00 -6.63
C THR A 172 -6.92 19.58 -6.03
N LEU A 173 -8.11 19.10 -5.66
CA LEU A 173 -8.30 17.79 -5.01
C LEU A 173 -9.07 16.82 -5.90
N CYS A 174 -8.71 15.53 -5.81
CA CYS A 174 -9.50 14.44 -6.37
C CYS A 174 -10.72 14.12 -5.49
N SER A 175 -11.72 13.41 -6.03
CA SER A 175 -13.00 13.14 -5.34
C SER A 175 -12.79 12.44 -4.00
N ARG A 176 -11.89 11.45 -3.93
CA ARG A 176 -11.52 10.76 -2.68
C ARG A 176 -11.03 11.74 -1.60
N CYS A 177 -10.25 12.74 -2.01
CA CYS A 177 -9.73 13.76 -1.11
C CYS A 177 -10.77 14.80 -0.73
N VAL A 178 -11.73 15.11 -1.61
CA VAL A 178 -12.88 15.96 -1.30
C VAL A 178 -13.77 15.29 -0.25
N GLU A 179 -14.16 14.03 -0.46
CA GLU A 179 -14.95 13.25 0.51
C GLU A 179 -14.26 13.18 1.88
N ALA A 180 -12.95 12.94 1.89
CA ALA A 180 -12.20 12.87 3.12
C ALA A 180 -11.98 14.24 3.80
N ALA A 181 -12.17 15.36 3.10
CA ALA A 181 -12.05 16.72 3.65
C ALA A 181 -13.39 17.18 4.23
N THR A 182 -14.47 16.96 3.49
CA THR A 182 -15.85 17.27 3.90
C THR A 182 -16.34 16.39 5.04
N ALA A 183 -15.88 15.13 5.13
CA ALA A 183 -16.17 14.30 6.30
C ALA A 183 -15.58 14.84 7.62
N LEU A 184 -14.66 15.81 7.57
CA LEU A 184 -14.10 16.47 8.76
C LEU A 184 -14.90 17.70 9.19
N SER A 185 -15.68 18.33 8.30
CA SER A 185 -16.50 19.51 8.64
C SER A 185 -17.80 19.14 9.36
N HIS A 186 -18.12 17.85 9.46
CA HIS A 186 -19.31 17.32 10.12
C HIS A 186 -19.00 16.43 11.35
N ALA A 187 -17.74 16.40 11.80
CA ALA A 187 -17.27 15.66 12.97
C ALA A 187 -16.71 16.61 14.03
#